data_AF-A0AAV4PTR3-F1
#
_entry.id   AF-A0AAV4PTR3-F1
#
_cell.length_a   1.000
_cell.length_b   1.000
_cell.length_c   1.000
_cell.angle_alpha   90.00
_cell.angle_beta   90.00
_cell.angle_gamma   90.00
#
_symmetry.space_group_name_H-M   'P 1'
#
loop_
_entity.id
_entity.type
_entity.pdbx_description
1 polymer ?
#
loop_
_entity_poly.entity_id
_entity_poly.type
_entity_poly.pdbx_seq_one_letter_code
_entity_poly.pdbx_strand_id
1 'polypeptide(L)'
;MKFEDVLREVGDYGKYQRNLIVIFLVPAASMLPWLSMNVLFMVSVPDHWCSVPELSAFNLTTEQQRSLISPPNEHCMRYNVSYTDIMDVENSTVFNASMTPCDQGWQYDETYWDETASTKLHWIM
;
A
#
# COMPACT_ATOMS: atom_id res chain seq x y z
N MET A 1 52.80 17.12 -2.69
CA MET A 1 51.93 17.64 -3.75
C MET A 1 50.58 16.99 -3.55
N LYS A 2 49.56 17.80 -3.25
CA LYS A 2 48.24 17.27 -2.90
C LYS A 2 47.57 16.83 -4.19
N PHE A 3 46.84 15.73 -4.16
CA PHE A 3 46.12 15.16 -5.30
C PHE A 3 45.28 16.20 -6.07
N GLU A 4 44.79 17.22 -5.37
CA GLU A 4 44.09 18.39 -5.92
C GLU A 4 44.93 19.24 -6.88
N ASP A 5 46.24 19.38 -6.67
CA ASP A 5 47.13 20.15 -7.55
C ASP A 5 47.32 19.46 -8.91
N VAL A 6 47.44 18.13 -8.90
CA VAL A 6 47.56 17.29 -10.11
C VAL A 6 46.25 17.32 -10.89
N LEU A 7 45.11 17.22 -10.21
CA LEU A 7 43.79 17.34 -10.83
C LEU A 7 43.58 18.71 -11.51
N ARG A 8 44.12 19.78 -10.93
CA ARG A 8 44.04 21.13 -11.50
C ARG A 8 44.87 21.29 -12.79
N GLU A 9 45.94 20.53 -12.91
CA GLU A 9 46.86 20.55 -14.06
C GLU A 9 46.37 19.69 -15.24
N VAL A 10 45.66 18.58 -14.97
CA VAL A 10 45.10 17.70 -16.01
C VAL A 10 43.78 18.23 -16.60
N GLY A 11 43.14 19.19 -15.93
CA GLY A 11 41.93 19.86 -16.40
C GLY A 11 40.77 19.66 -15.43
N ASP A 12 40.56 20.66 -14.58
CA ASP A 12 39.40 20.78 -13.68
C ASP A 12 38.07 20.62 -14.45
N TYR A 13 37.07 19.98 -13.82
CA TYR A 13 35.69 19.74 -14.28
C TYR A 13 35.40 20.11 -15.75
N GLY A 14 36.09 19.43 -16.68
CA GLY A 14 36.10 19.83 -18.07
C GLY A 14 34.72 19.71 -18.71
N LYS A 15 34.47 20.43 -19.81
CA LYS A 15 33.21 20.33 -20.59
C LYS A 15 32.84 18.88 -20.92
N TYR A 16 33.83 18.01 -21.11
CA TYR A 16 33.63 16.59 -21.35
C TYR A 16 33.08 15.83 -20.13
N GLN A 17 33.68 16.00 -18.94
CA GLN A 17 33.18 15.39 -17.70
C GLN A 17 31.76 15.87 -17.38
N ARG A 18 31.50 17.17 -17.56
CA ARG A 18 30.17 17.74 -17.37
C ARG A 18 29.15 17.17 -18.34
N ASN A 19 29.50 17.04 -19.62
CA ASN A 19 28.61 16.41 -20.61
C ASN A 19 28.36 14.94 -20.32
N LEU A 20 29.38 14.19 -19.87
CA LEU A 20 29.22 12.78 -19.52
C LEU A 20 28.27 12.61 -18.33
N ILE A 21 28.40 13.45 -17.29
CA ILE A 21 27.48 13.42 -16.15
C ILE A 21 26.05 13.77 -16.60
N VAL A 22 25.87 14.85 -17.36
CA VAL A 22 24.53 15.33 -17.75
C VAL A 22 23.84 14.40 -18.76
N ILE A 23 24.58 13.84 -19.72
CA ILE A 23 23.99 13.04 -20.81
C ILE A 23 23.85 11.56 -20.42
N PHE A 24 24.74 11.05 -19.55
CA PHE A 24 24.74 9.62 -19.22
C PHE A 24 24.37 9.35 -17.77
N LEU A 25 25.05 10.00 -16.83
CA LEU A 25 24.87 9.69 -15.40
C LEU A 25 23.51 10.17 -14.88
N VAL A 26 23.07 11.38 -15.24
CA VAL A 26 21.79 11.95 -14.79
C VAL A 26 20.59 11.17 -15.33
N PRO A 27 20.51 10.81 -16.63
CA PRO A 27 19.43 9.97 -17.13
C PRO A 27 19.45 8.58 -16.52
N ALA A 28 20.62 7.94 -16.38
CA ALA A 28 20.71 6.63 -15.76
C ALA A 28 20.25 6.65 -14.28
N ALA A 29 20.70 7.65 -13.52
CA ALA A 29 20.35 7.80 -12.10
C ALA A 29 18.88 8.18 -11.88
N SER A 30 18.22 8.83 -12.84
CA SER A 30 16.80 9.20 -12.74
C SER A 30 15.85 8.12 -13.24
N MET A 31 16.24 7.36 -14.27
CA MET A 31 15.41 6.28 -14.83
C MET A 31 15.23 5.11 -13.86
N LEU A 32 16.24 4.80 -13.05
CA LEU A 32 16.16 3.74 -12.06
C LEU A 32 15.06 3.97 -11.00
N PRO A 33 15.05 5.10 -10.25
CA PRO A 33 13.97 5.39 -9.31
C PRO A 33 12.62 5.58 -10.00
N TRP A 34 12.59 6.13 -11.23
CA TRP A 34 11.33 6.22 -11.97
C TRP A 34 10.69 4.84 -12.18
N LEU A 35 11.46 3.86 -12.65
CA LEU A 35 10.95 2.50 -12.86
C LEU A 35 10.63 1.81 -11.53
N SER A 36 11.48 1.92 -10.52
CA SER A 36 11.27 1.22 -9.25
C SER A 36 10.07 1.76 -8.46
N MET A 37 9.83 3.08 -8.48
CA MET A 37 8.65 3.66 -7.83
C MET A 37 7.36 3.16 -8.46
N ASN A 38 7.28 3.09 -9.80
CA ASN A 38 6.10 2.55 -10.48
C ASN A 38 5.84 1.08 -10.12
N VAL A 39 6.90 0.26 -10.04
CA VAL A 39 6.79 -1.14 -9.61
C VAL A 39 6.33 -1.23 -8.15
N LEU A 40 6.85 -0.36 -7.28
CA LEU A 40 6.47 -0.34 -5.87
C LEU A 40 4.96 -0.11 -5.71
N PHE A 41 4.37 0.88 -6.39
CA PHE A 41 2.92 1.15 -6.34
C PHE A 41 2.05 0.02 -6.93
N MET A 42 2.59 -0.77 -7.87
CA MET A 42 1.89 -1.93 -8.43
C MET A 42 1.91 -3.14 -7.52
N VAL A 43 3.01 -3.35 -6.78
CA VAL A 43 3.18 -4.52 -5.91
C VAL A 43 2.65 -4.26 -4.49
N SER A 44 2.63 -3.01 -4.05
CA SER A 44 2.11 -2.65 -2.74
C SER A 44 0.60 -2.83 -2.68
N VAL A 45 0.16 -3.86 -1.95
CA VAL A 45 -1.24 -4.00 -1.53
C VAL A 45 -1.32 -3.45 -0.10
N PRO A 46 -2.07 -2.37 0.15
CA PRO A 46 -2.29 -1.90 1.51
C PRO A 46 -3.09 -2.93 2.31
N ASP A 47 -3.04 -2.80 3.63
CA ASP A 47 -3.85 -3.62 4.52
C ASP A 47 -5.33 -3.43 4.17
N HIS A 48 -6.06 -4.53 4.10
CA HIS A 48 -7.43 -4.54 3.59
C HIS A 48 -8.31 -5.52 4.37
N TRP A 49 -9.61 -5.25 4.31
CA TRP A 49 -10.65 -6.07 4.90
C TRP A 49 -11.89 -6.09 4.02
N CYS A 50 -12.80 -7.05 4.24
CA CYS A 50 -14.03 -7.12 3.47
C CYS A 50 -14.89 -5.86 3.70
N SER A 51 -15.45 -5.31 2.63
CA SER A 51 -16.50 -4.30 2.74
C SER A 51 -17.80 -4.98 3.16
N VAL A 52 -18.46 -4.47 4.20
CA VAL A 52 -19.77 -4.96 4.63
C VAL A 52 -20.72 -3.76 4.70
N PRO A 53 -21.65 -3.61 3.73
CA PRO A 53 -22.53 -2.45 3.67
C PRO A 53 -23.50 -2.41 4.86
N GLU A 54 -23.82 -3.55 5.46
CA GLU A 54 -24.68 -3.63 6.65
C GLU A 54 -24.09 -2.85 7.84
N LEU A 55 -22.76 -2.84 8.00
CA LEU A 55 -22.10 -2.08 9.06
C LEU A 55 -22.04 -0.58 8.76
N SER A 56 -22.12 -0.17 7.49
CA SER A 56 -22.09 1.25 7.12
C SER A 56 -23.33 2.02 7.59
N ALA A 57 -24.43 1.33 7.86
CA ALA A 57 -25.62 1.90 8.47
C ALA A 57 -25.44 2.23 9.96
N PHE A 58 -24.45 1.61 10.61
CA PHE A 58 -24.11 1.88 11.99
C PHE A 58 -22.94 2.87 12.05
N ASN A 59 -23.02 3.90 12.93
CA ASN A 59 -21.95 4.88 13.13
C ASN A 59 -20.79 4.29 13.95
N LEU A 60 -20.16 3.22 13.43
CA LEU A 60 -18.99 2.59 14.02
C LEU A 60 -17.70 3.26 13.53
N THR A 61 -16.66 3.19 14.36
CA THR A 61 -15.31 3.54 13.91
C THR A 61 -14.74 2.43 13.02
N THR A 62 -13.81 2.79 12.12
CA THR A 62 -13.14 1.86 11.21
C THR A 62 -12.46 0.70 11.95
N GLU A 63 -11.82 0.98 13.08
CA GLU A 63 -11.15 -0.02 13.93
C GLU A 63 -12.14 -1.03 14.53
N GLN A 64 -13.28 -0.55 15.03
CA GLN A 64 -14.34 -1.41 15.57
C GLN A 64 -14.92 -2.29 14.46
N GLN A 65 -15.22 -1.70 13.31
CA GLN A 65 -15.72 -2.42 12.13
C GLN A 65 -14.73 -3.50 11.69
N ARG A 66 -13.43 -3.17 11.60
CA ARG A 66 -12.36 -4.10 11.24
C ARG A 66 -12.30 -5.29 12.21
N SER A 67 -12.38 -5.03 13.52
CA SER A 67 -12.32 -6.07 14.56
C SER A 67 -13.51 -7.05 14.52
N LEU A 68 -14.66 -6.61 14.02
CA LEU A 68 -15.87 -7.42 13.88
C LEU A 68 -15.86 -8.25 12.59
N ILE A 69 -15.28 -7.73 11.52
CA ILE A 69 -15.32 -8.36 10.19
C ILE A 69 -14.16 -9.34 10.00
N SER A 70 -12.93 -8.94 10.35
CA SER A 70 -11.71 -9.63 9.97
C SER A 70 -11.29 -10.67 11.01
N PRO A 71 -11.10 -11.95 10.63
CA PRO A 71 -10.44 -12.93 11.48
C PRO A 71 -8.96 -12.57 11.72
N PRO A 72 -8.37 -13.02 12.84
CA PRO A 72 -6.93 -12.89 13.05
C PRO A 72 -6.17 -13.74 12.02
N ASN A 73 -5.26 -13.10 11.27
CA ASN A 73 -4.40 -13.66 10.22
C ASN A 73 -5.05 -14.00 8.86
N GLU A 74 -6.35 -13.77 8.66
CA GLU A 74 -7.01 -13.99 7.36
C GLU A 74 -7.69 -12.72 6.84
N HIS A 75 -6.91 -11.86 6.16
CA HIS A 75 -7.39 -10.57 5.62
C HIS A 75 -8.40 -10.73 4.48
N CYS A 76 -8.38 -11.88 3.79
CA CYS A 76 -9.24 -12.15 2.62
C CYS A 76 -10.60 -12.77 2.97
N MET A 77 -10.84 -13.06 4.25
CA MET A 77 -12.00 -13.79 4.72
C MET A 77 -12.76 -12.93 5.71
N ARG A 78 -14.08 -13.14 5.79
CA ARG A 78 -14.93 -12.59 6.85
C ARG A 78 -15.66 -13.69 7.59
N TYR A 79 -16.12 -13.35 8.79
CA TYR A 79 -17.08 -14.18 9.49
C TYR A 79 -18.43 -14.21 8.74
N ASN A 80 -18.96 -15.41 8.53
CA ASN A 80 -20.29 -15.63 7.96
C ASN A 80 -21.34 -15.45 9.07
N VAL A 81 -21.64 -14.19 9.38
CA VAL A 81 -22.62 -13.81 10.40
C VAL A 81 -23.52 -12.72 9.86
N SER A 82 -24.76 -12.69 10.34
CA SER A 82 -25.62 -11.52 10.14
C SER A 82 -25.16 -10.43 11.10
N TYR A 83 -24.60 -9.36 10.56
CA TYR A 83 -24.02 -8.30 11.37
C TYR A 83 -25.08 -7.39 12.01
N THR A 84 -26.28 -7.34 11.44
CA THR A 84 -27.43 -6.65 12.04
C THR A 84 -27.80 -7.24 13.39
N ASP A 85 -27.82 -8.57 13.48
CA ASP A 85 -28.23 -9.29 14.69
C ASP A 85 -27.17 -9.21 15.80
N ILE A 86 -25.89 -9.12 15.43
CA ILE A 86 -24.77 -8.98 16.36
C ILE A 86 -24.77 -7.59 17.02
N MET A 87 -25.14 -6.55 16.26
CA MET A 87 -25.19 -5.18 16.77
C MET A 87 -26.36 -4.95 17.73
N ASP A 88 -27.48 -5.65 17.53
CA ASP A 88 -28.65 -5.59 18.42
C ASP A 88 -28.40 -6.34 19.75
N VAL A 89 -27.45 -7.28 19.77
CA VAL A 89 -27.04 -8.02 20.96
C VAL A 89 -25.67 -7.50 21.40
N GLU A 90 -25.70 -6.47 22.26
CA GLU A 90 -24.61 -5.64 22.83
C GLU A 90 -23.31 -6.36 23.29
N ASN A 91 -23.19 -7.68 23.18
CA ASN A 91 -22.00 -8.43 23.59
C ASN A 91 -21.81 -9.80 22.91
N SER A 92 -22.18 -9.95 21.64
CA SER A 92 -21.94 -11.22 20.92
C SER A 92 -20.55 -11.21 20.25
N THR A 93 -19.57 -11.68 21.00
CA THR A 93 -18.25 -12.00 20.47
C THR A 93 -18.37 -13.12 19.42
N VAL A 94 -17.86 -12.86 18.22
CA VAL A 94 -17.92 -13.78 17.07
C VAL A 94 -16.95 -14.95 17.27
N PHE A 95 -17.19 -15.79 18.29
CA PHE A 95 -16.20 -16.80 18.71
C PHE A 95 -16.25 -18.12 17.94
N ASN A 96 -17.23 -18.35 17.06
CA ASN A 96 -17.37 -19.64 16.33
C ASN A 96 -18.14 -19.50 15.00
N ALA A 97 -17.95 -18.40 14.28
CA ALA A 97 -18.55 -18.27 12.96
C ALA A 97 -17.69 -18.93 11.88
N SER A 98 -18.34 -19.63 10.94
CA SER A 98 -17.66 -20.12 9.73
C SER A 98 -17.12 -18.95 8.92
N MET A 99 -15.97 -19.11 8.29
CA MET A 99 -15.37 -18.07 7.46
C MET A 99 -15.86 -18.19 6.02
N THR A 100 -16.12 -17.06 5.37
CA THR A 100 -16.52 -16.96 3.96
C THR A 100 -15.64 -15.93 3.25
N PRO A 101 -15.31 -16.14 1.96
CA PRO A 101 -14.61 -15.11 1.18
C PRO A 101 -15.44 -13.83 1.09
N CYS A 102 -14.77 -12.69 0.93
CA CYS A 102 -15.44 -11.41 0.69
C CYS A 102 -16.16 -11.42 -0.67
N ASP A 103 -17.45 -11.13 -0.65
CA ASP A 103 -18.34 -11.08 -1.82
C ASP A 103 -18.81 -9.66 -2.17
N GLN A 104 -18.72 -8.73 -1.22
CA GLN A 104 -19.21 -7.34 -1.35
C GLN A 104 -18.09 -6.31 -1.57
N GLY A 105 -16.90 -6.77 -2.00
CA GLY A 105 -15.74 -5.93 -2.25
C GLY A 105 -14.84 -5.71 -1.02
N TRP A 106 -13.95 -4.72 -1.13
CA TRP A 106 -12.83 -4.51 -0.21
C TRP A 106 -12.76 -3.06 0.26
N GLN A 107 -12.33 -2.89 1.51
CA GLN A 107 -11.94 -1.61 2.08
C GLN A 107 -10.44 -1.68 2.41
N TYR A 108 -9.76 -0.56 2.26
CA TYR A 108 -8.31 -0.46 2.37
C TYR A 108 -7.93 0.59 3.41
N ASP A 109 -6.81 0.38 4.10
CA ASP A 109 -6.20 1.39 4.94
C ASP A 109 -5.48 2.45 4.10
N GLU A 110 -5.92 3.70 4.21
CA GLU A 110 -5.38 4.85 3.48
C GLU A 110 -4.28 5.59 4.26
N THR A 111 -3.80 5.05 5.39
CA THR A 111 -2.79 5.73 6.25
C THR A 111 -1.49 6.07 5.50
N TYR A 112 -1.05 5.19 4.59
CA TYR A 112 0.22 5.35 3.86
C TYR A 112 0.04 5.74 2.39
N TRP A 113 -1.07 5.33 1.78
CA TRP A 113 -1.31 5.46 0.35
C TRP A 113 -2.78 5.82 0.11
N ASP A 114 -3.02 6.94 -0.58
CA ASP A 114 -4.37 7.29 -1.02
C ASP A 114 -4.86 6.32 -2.12
N GLU A 115 -3.97 5.97 -3.05
CA GLU A 115 -4.30 5.12 -4.19
C GLU A 115 -3.14 4.19 -4.55
N THR A 116 -3.45 2.91 -4.78
CA THR A 116 -2.54 1.92 -5.37
C THR A 116 -3.24 1.21 -6.52
N ALA A 117 -2.50 0.40 -7.29
CA ALA A 117 -3.11 -0.42 -8.33
C ALA A 117 -4.23 -1.31 -7.75
N SER A 118 -4.02 -1.84 -6.55
CA SER A 118 -4.95 -2.73 -5.84
C SER A 118 -6.24 -2.01 -5.44
N THR A 119 -6.13 -0.77 -4.92
CA THR A 119 -7.32 0.00 -4.51
C THR A 119 -8.15 0.48 -5.70
N LYS A 120 -7.52 0.90 -6.81
CA LYS A 120 -8.25 1.35 -8.01
C LYS A 120 -8.95 0.26 -8.79
N LEU A 121 -8.31 -0.90 -8.91
CA LEU A 121 -8.81 -2.00 -9.72
C LEU A 121 -9.62 -3.02 -8.89
N HIS A 122 -9.74 -2.81 -7.57
CA HIS A 122 -10.42 -3.71 -6.61
C HIS A 122 -9.97 -5.18 -6.75
N TRP A 123 -8.69 -5.38 -7.07
CA TRP A 123 -8.08 -6.69 -7.28
C TRP A 123 -6.98 -6.90 -6.24
N ILE A 124 -6.95 -8.09 -5.66
CA ILE A 124 -5.90 -8.54 -4.74
C ILE A 124 -5.31 -9.80 -5.40
N MET A 125 -4.00 -9.78 -5.64
CA MET A 125 -3.25 -10.89 -6.23
C MET A 125 -2.99 -12.01 -5.23
#